data_AF-A0A354D499-F1
#
_entry.id   AF-A0A354D499-F1
#
_cell.length_a   1.000
_cell.length_b   1.000
_cell.length_c   1.000
_cell.angle_alpha   90.00
_cell.angle_beta   90.00
_cell.angle_gamma   90.00
#
_symmetry.space_group_name_H-M   'P 1'
#
loop_
_entity.id
_entity.type
_entity.pdbx_description
1 polymer ?
#
loop_
_entity_poly.entity_id
_entity_poly.type
_entity_poly.pdbx_seq_one_letter_code
_entity_poly.pdbx_strand_id
1 'polypeptide(L)'
;MKQFLEKVRTAQWQSLPKQIIATTGVVLLGFALGVLQKWMDGSSDNLFPVWIQQLDIGNYFGRLAIWILLATIISVYSKSPLRASVNTFLFFISMLAGYYLYCNCVLGFLPRTYMRIWIFMSFASFFMAYICWYAKGEGIIAILISAVILGVLFAQAFCITQGFYVFHFMEVITWIIGVIIMCRKPKEFVAELGLSVIIAFLYQLVIPYFG
;
A
#
# COMPACT_ATOMS: atom_id res chain seq x y z
N MET A 1 -14.26 -22.98 -7.46
CA MET A 1 -13.51 -21.78 -7.03
C MET A 1 -14.32 -20.49 -7.19
N LYS A 2 -14.87 -20.17 -8.38
CA LYS A 2 -15.65 -18.93 -8.61
C LYS A 2 -16.82 -18.73 -7.63
N GLN A 3 -17.69 -19.73 -7.48
CA GLN A 3 -18.83 -19.69 -6.53
C GLN A 3 -18.41 -19.52 -5.07
N PHE A 4 -17.18 -19.93 -4.70
CA PHE A 4 -16.68 -19.78 -3.34
C PHE A 4 -16.22 -18.34 -3.08
N LEU A 5 -15.47 -17.76 -4.02
CA LEU A 5 -15.02 -16.37 -3.93
C LEU A 5 -16.18 -15.37 -4.00
N GLU A 6 -17.21 -15.67 -4.80
CA GLU A 6 -18.43 -14.86 -4.86
C GLU A 6 -19.20 -14.82 -3.54
N LYS A 7 -19.10 -15.87 -2.69
CA LYS A 7 -19.66 -15.84 -1.32
C LYS A 7 -18.90 -14.89 -0.39
N VAL A 8 -17.61 -14.66 -0.66
CA VAL A 8 -16.78 -13.73 0.13
C VAL A 8 -17.10 -12.29 -0.27
N ARG A 9 -17.05 -11.97 -1.56
CA ARG A 9 -17.42 -10.63 -2.07
C ARG A 9 -17.82 -10.73 -3.53
N THR A 10 -18.95 -10.12 -3.90
CA THR A 10 -19.47 -10.13 -5.27
C THR A 10 -18.96 -8.93 -6.07
N ALA A 11 -18.50 -9.19 -7.29
CA ALA A 11 -18.03 -8.14 -8.19
C ALA A 11 -19.22 -7.28 -8.64
N GLN A 12 -19.04 -5.96 -8.62
CA GLN A 12 -20.03 -5.02 -9.10
C GLN A 12 -19.74 -4.66 -10.56
N TRP A 13 -20.80 -4.59 -11.36
CA TRP A 13 -20.68 -4.10 -12.72
C TRP A 13 -20.36 -2.59 -12.73
N GLN A 14 -19.51 -2.18 -13.68
CA GLN A 14 -19.15 -0.78 -13.89
C GLN A 14 -19.04 -0.51 -15.39
N SER A 15 -19.65 0.57 -15.87
CA SER A 15 -19.57 0.94 -17.27
C SER A 15 -18.13 1.29 -17.69
N LEU A 16 -17.78 0.98 -18.94
CA LEU A 16 -16.43 1.23 -19.48
C LEU A 16 -15.93 2.67 -19.29
N PRO A 17 -16.73 3.74 -19.52
CA PRO A 17 -16.26 5.11 -19.31
C PRO A 17 -15.83 5.38 -17.87
N LYS A 18 -16.58 4.87 -16.88
CA LYS A 18 -16.24 5.01 -15.46
C LYS A 18 -14.98 4.23 -15.10
N GLN A 19 -14.77 3.06 -15.72
CA GLN A 19 -13.53 2.30 -15.53
C GLN A 19 -12.32 3.08 -16.07
N ILE A 20 -12.44 3.67 -17.27
CA ILE A 20 -11.38 4.46 -17.90
C ILE A 20 -11.03 5.65 -17.01
N ILE A 21 -12.02 6.45 -16.60
CA ILE A 21 -11.81 7.62 -15.72
C ILE A 21 -11.08 7.21 -14.43
N ALA A 22 -11.52 6.12 -13.78
CA ALA A 22 -10.89 5.65 -12.56
C ALA A 22 -9.43 5.22 -12.80
N THR A 23 -9.15 4.49 -13.89
CA THR A 23 -7.78 4.09 -14.24
C THR A 23 -6.90 5.28 -14.56
N THR A 24 -7.39 6.23 -15.37
CA THR A 24 -6.66 7.45 -15.70
C THR A 24 -6.33 8.24 -14.43
N GLY A 25 -7.29 8.40 -13.51
CA GLY A 25 -7.04 9.06 -12.23
C GLY A 25 -5.96 8.35 -11.40
N VAL A 26 -6.01 7.02 -11.32
CA VAL A 26 -5.01 6.22 -10.59
C VAL A 26 -3.62 6.32 -11.25
N VAL A 27 -3.53 6.31 -12.58
CA VAL A 27 -2.27 6.48 -13.32
C VAL A 27 -1.67 7.87 -13.10
N LEU A 28 -2.49 8.93 -13.17
CA LEU A 28 -2.03 10.29 -12.94
C LEU A 28 -1.56 10.48 -11.50
N LEU A 29 -2.30 9.93 -10.52
CA LEU A 29 -1.89 9.95 -9.11
C LEU A 29 -0.58 9.21 -8.89
N GLY A 30 -0.43 8.01 -9.46
CA GLY A 30 0.80 7.23 -9.37
C GLY A 30 2.00 8.01 -9.91
N PHE A 31 1.89 8.52 -11.14
CA PHE A 31 2.94 9.33 -11.76
C PHE A 31 3.31 10.56 -10.93
N ALA A 32 2.31 11.32 -10.47
CA ALA A 32 2.54 12.51 -9.64
C ALA A 32 3.25 12.17 -8.33
N LEU A 33 2.85 11.07 -7.66
CA LEU A 33 3.51 10.61 -6.44
C LEU A 33 4.94 10.12 -6.68
N GLY A 34 5.21 9.49 -7.83
CA GLY A 34 6.57 9.07 -8.19
C GLY A 34 7.52 10.25 -8.42
N VAL A 35 7.03 11.29 -9.11
CA VAL A 35 7.76 12.56 -9.26
C VAL A 35 7.95 13.23 -7.91
N LEU A 36 6.89 13.32 -7.10
CA LEU A 36 6.94 13.91 -5.77
C LEU A 36 7.98 13.21 -4.88
N GLN A 37 7.92 11.87 -4.81
CA GLN A 37 8.86 11.08 -4.04
C GLN A 37 10.31 11.39 -4.47
N LYS A 38 10.60 11.36 -5.77
CA LYS A 38 11.99 11.60 -6.21
C LYS A 38 12.45 13.04 -5.98
N TRP A 39 11.57 14.01 -6.14
CA TRP A 39 11.85 15.40 -5.81
C TRP A 39 12.15 15.57 -4.31
N MET A 40 11.40 14.89 -3.44
CA MET A 40 11.65 14.90 -2.00
C MET A 40 12.97 14.22 -1.64
N ASP A 41 13.27 13.04 -2.21
CA ASP A 41 14.55 12.34 -2.03
C ASP A 41 15.78 13.18 -2.43
N GLY A 42 15.61 14.06 -3.42
CA GLY A 42 16.68 14.91 -3.95
C GLY A 42 16.82 16.27 -3.25
N SER A 43 15.87 16.62 -2.38
CA SER A 43 15.84 17.90 -1.68
C SER A 43 16.49 17.78 -0.31
N SER A 44 17.19 18.82 0.14
CA SER A 44 17.71 18.85 1.52
C SER A 44 16.57 19.10 2.51
N ASP A 45 16.52 18.33 3.60
CA ASP A 45 15.45 18.42 4.60
C ASP A 45 15.24 19.83 5.16
N ASN A 46 16.32 20.60 5.30
CA ASN A 46 16.30 21.98 5.80
C ASN A 46 15.52 22.96 4.92
N LEU A 47 15.19 22.58 3.68
CA LEU A 47 14.37 23.38 2.77
C LEU A 47 12.87 23.22 3.04
N PHE A 48 12.47 22.17 3.77
CA PHE A 48 11.07 21.92 4.06
C PHE A 48 10.58 22.74 5.26
N PRO A 49 9.29 23.12 5.31
CA PRO A 49 8.66 23.64 6.50
C PRO A 49 8.87 22.73 7.72
N VAL A 50 8.97 23.32 8.92
CA VAL A 50 9.24 22.61 10.19
C VAL A 50 8.32 21.40 10.42
N TRP A 51 7.03 21.52 10.07
CA TRP A 51 6.07 20.43 10.26
C TRP A 51 6.33 19.22 9.33
N ILE A 52 6.87 19.42 8.12
CA ILE A 52 7.26 18.33 7.21
C ILE A 52 8.47 17.59 7.78
N GLN A 53 9.41 18.31 8.38
CA GLN A 53 10.60 17.74 9.01
C GLN A 53 10.23 16.95 10.28
N GLN A 54 9.41 17.54 11.16
CA GLN A 54 8.97 16.88 12.41
C GLN A 54 8.19 15.58 12.17
N LEU A 55 7.42 15.53 11.08
CA LEU A 55 6.70 14.33 10.67
C LEU A 55 7.53 13.41 9.77
N ASP A 56 8.77 13.79 9.44
CA ASP A 56 9.67 13.03 8.57
C ASP A 56 8.99 12.63 7.24
N ILE A 57 8.25 13.58 6.65
CA ILE A 57 7.49 13.37 5.41
C ILE A 57 8.46 13.25 4.22
N GLY A 58 9.62 13.92 4.28
CA GLY A 58 10.73 13.78 3.32
C GLY A 58 11.02 12.32 2.99
N ASN A 59 11.18 11.50 4.04
CA ASN A 59 11.47 10.07 3.90
C ASN A 59 10.22 9.18 3.86
N TYR A 60 9.04 9.70 4.21
CA TYR A 60 7.82 8.91 4.31
C TYR A 60 7.42 8.23 3.00
N PHE A 61 7.57 8.90 1.86
CA PHE A 61 7.30 8.31 0.55
C PHE A 61 8.37 7.31 0.10
N GLY A 62 9.52 7.24 0.78
CA GLY A 62 10.51 6.18 0.61
C GLY A 62 10.17 4.88 1.35
N ARG A 63 9.31 4.95 2.38
CA ARG A 63 8.97 3.80 3.24
C ARG A 63 7.83 2.95 2.67
N LEU A 64 7.86 1.64 2.96
CA LEU A 64 6.95 0.66 2.37
C LEU A 64 5.48 0.87 2.79
N ALA A 65 5.23 1.33 4.02
CA ALA A 65 3.90 1.37 4.63
C ALA A 65 2.88 2.19 3.82
N ILE A 66 3.26 3.38 3.33
CA ILE A 66 2.36 4.24 2.54
C ILE A 66 1.95 3.57 1.23
N TRP A 67 2.88 2.87 0.57
CA TRP A 67 2.63 2.19 -0.68
C TRP A 67 1.69 0.99 -0.50
N ILE A 68 1.83 0.25 0.61
CA ILE A 68 0.87 -0.80 0.99
C ILE A 68 -0.51 -0.17 1.20
N LEU A 69 -0.61 0.91 1.96
CA LEU A 69 -1.88 1.57 2.24
C LEU A 69 -2.57 2.06 0.95
N LEU A 70 -1.84 2.73 0.04
CA LEU A 70 -2.39 3.21 -1.22
C LEU A 70 -2.84 2.05 -2.12
N ALA A 71 -2.04 1.00 -2.22
CA ALA A 71 -2.40 -0.21 -2.96
C ALA A 71 -3.66 -0.87 -2.40
N THR A 72 -3.76 -0.94 -1.07
CA THR A 72 -4.94 -1.43 -0.35
C THR A 72 -6.16 -0.58 -0.65
N ILE A 73 -6.08 0.76 -0.58
CA ILE A 73 -7.19 1.68 -0.91
C ILE A 73 -7.68 1.42 -2.32
N ILE A 74 -6.78 1.45 -3.31
CA ILE A 74 -7.11 1.21 -4.72
C ILE A 74 -7.79 -0.14 -4.88
N SER A 75 -7.24 -1.17 -4.22
CA SER A 75 -7.77 -2.52 -4.28
C SER A 75 -9.17 -2.60 -3.67
N VAL A 76 -9.36 -2.29 -2.38
CA VAL A 76 -10.65 -2.54 -1.70
C VAL A 76 -11.80 -1.70 -2.24
N TYR A 77 -11.53 -0.52 -2.80
CA TYR A 77 -12.55 0.35 -3.38
C TYR A 77 -12.81 0.10 -4.87
N SER A 78 -12.02 -0.75 -5.53
CA SER A 78 -12.30 -1.16 -6.91
C SER A 78 -13.58 -2.00 -7.00
N LYS A 79 -14.24 -1.96 -8.17
CA LYS A 79 -15.55 -2.60 -8.36
C LYS A 79 -15.50 -4.12 -8.55
N SER A 80 -14.37 -4.64 -9.00
CA SER A 80 -14.13 -6.07 -9.15
C SER A 80 -12.67 -6.40 -8.80
N PRO A 81 -12.34 -7.65 -8.49
CA PRO A 81 -10.97 -8.02 -8.14
C PRO A 81 -10.01 -7.85 -9.33
N LEU A 82 -10.48 -8.07 -10.57
CA LEU A 82 -9.68 -7.76 -11.76
C LEU A 82 -9.44 -6.26 -11.93
N ARG A 83 -10.43 -5.42 -11.60
CA ARG A 83 -10.25 -3.96 -11.62
C ARG A 83 -9.27 -3.50 -10.55
N ALA A 84 -9.28 -4.12 -9.37
CA ALA A 84 -8.28 -3.88 -8.34
C ALA A 84 -6.87 -4.19 -8.86
N SER A 85 -6.66 -5.36 -9.45
CA SER A 85 -5.39 -5.77 -10.05
C SER A 85 -4.86 -4.79 -11.09
N VAL A 86 -5.70 -4.44 -12.07
CA VAL A 86 -5.31 -3.53 -13.16
C VAL A 86 -4.99 -2.14 -12.61
N ASN A 87 -5.85 -1.58 -11.75
CA ASN A 87 -5.64 -0.24 -11.23
C ASN A 87 -4.39 -0.16 -10.35
N THR A 88 -4.18 -1.11 -9.43
CA THR A 88 -3.00 -1.12 -8.55
C THR A 88 -1.71 -1.38 -9.33
N PHE A 89 -1.71 -2.26 -10.33
CA PHE A 89 -0.56 -2.46 -11.21
C PHE A 89 -0.19 -1.19 -11.97
N LEU A 90 -1.18 -0.55 -12.59
CA LEU A 90 -0.96 0.68 -13.36
C LEU A 90 -0.55 1.86 -12.45
N PHE A 91 -1.05 1.90 -11.22
CA PHE A 91 -0.58 2.84 -10.19
C PHE A 91 0.92 2.70 -9.96
N PHE A 92 1.41 1.49 -9.68
CA PHE A 92 2.83 1.29 -9.39
C PHE A 92 3.72 1.50 -10.62
N ILE A 93 3.32 1.01 -11.80
CA ILE A 93 4.12 1.24 -13.02
C ILE A 93 4.19 2.73 -13.36
N SER A 94 3.09 3.47 -13.24
CA SER A 94 3.10 4.92 -13.48
C SER A 94 3.89 5.69 -12.43
N MET A 95 3.85 5.25 -11.17
CA MET A 95 4.71 5.77 -10.10
C MET A 95 6.19 5.57 -10.42
N LEU A 96 6.61 4.35 -10.79
CA LEU A 96 7.98 4.10 -11.19
C LEU A 96 8.38 4.89 -12.43
N ALA A 97 7.46 5.07 -13.39
CA ALA A 97 7.71 5.91 -14.55
C ALA A 97 8.00 7.36 -14.13
N GLY A 98 7.19 7.95 -13.26
CA GLY A 98 7.43 9.29 -12.72
C GLY A 98 8.78 9.40 -11.98
N TYR A 99 9.06 8.44 -11.09
CA TYR A 99 10.29 8.39 -10.30
C TYR A 99 11.55 8.31 -11.17
N TYR A 100 11.58 7.38 -12.14
CA TYR A 100 12.76 7.15 -12.97
C TYR A 100 12.90 8.14 -14.13
N LEU A 101 11.80 8.69 -14.65
CA LEU A 101 11.87 9.82 -15.58
C LEU A 101 12.44 11.05 -14.88
N TYR A 102 12.07 11.31 -13.63
CA TYR A 102 12.70 12.39 -12.86
C TYR A 102 14.20 12.14 -12.67
N CYS A 103 14.60 10.92 -12.29
CA CYS A 103 16.02 10.56 -12.20
C CYS A 103 16.77 10.87 -13.51
N ASN A 104 16.23 10.42 -14.64
CA ASN A 104 16.91 10.51 -15.92
C ASN A 104 16.92 11.94 -16.49
N CYS A 105 15.77 12.62 -16.47
CA CYS A 105 15.59 13.92 -17.12
C CYS A 105 16.01 15.10 -16.26
N VAL A 106 15.90 14.99 -14.92
CA VAL A 106 16.21 16.10 -14.00
C VAL A 106 17.56 15.91 -13.32
N LEU A 107 17.85 14.68 -12.86
CA LEU A 107 19.08 14.41 -12.09
C LEU A 107 20.22 13.81 -12.95
N GLY A 108 19.96 13.48 -14.21
CA GLY A 108 20.98 12.99 -15.15
C GLY A 108 21.51 11.59 -14.88
N PHE A 109 20.82 10.75 -14.09
CA PHE A 109 21.22 9.37 -13.83
C PHE A 109 20.04 8.40 -13.85
N LEU A 110 20.30 7.10 -14.07
CA LEU A 110 19.26 6.07 -14.05
C LEU A 110 19.75 4.81 -13.31
N PRO A 111 19.21 4.49 -12.13
CA PRO A 111 19.62 3.32 -11.35
C PRO A 111 19.01 2.03 -11.90
N ARG A 112 19.56 1.52 -13.01
CA ARG A 112 18.97 0.42 -13.80
C ARG A 112 18.72 -0.87 -13.01
N THR A 113 19.59 -1.23 -12.07
CA THR A 113 19.41 -2.45 -11.26
C THR A 113 18.23 -2.33 -10.30
N TYR A 114 18.15 -1.24 -9.54
CA TYR A 114 17.01 -0.97 -8.65
C TYR A 114 15.70 -0.84 -9.44
N MET A 115 15.73 -0.17 -10.59
CA MET A 115 14.57 -0.06 -11.49
C MET A 115 14.01 -1.43 -11.89
N ARG A 116 14.86 -2.40 -12.25
CA ARG A 116 14.40 -3.75 -12.61
C ARG A 116 13.71 -4.47 -11.45
N ILE A 117 14.25 -4.36 -10.24
CA ILE A 117 13.66 -4.96 -9.03
C ILE A 117 12.26 -4.38 -8.79
N TRP A 118 12.12 -3.06 -8.84
CA TRP A 118 10.84 -2.40 -8.60
C TRP A 118 9.80 -2.65 -9.71
N ILE A 119 10.22 -2.75 -10.97
CA ILE A 119 9.34 -3.18 -12.07
C ILE A 119 8.81 -4.58 -11.80
N PHE A 120 9.67 -5.51 -11.39
CA PHE A 120 9.25 -6.87 -11.04
C PHE A 120 8.26 -6.87 -9.86
N MET A 121 8.54 -6.10 -8.80
CA MET A 121 7.61 -5.94 -7.67
C MET A 121 6.26 -5.35 -8.09
N SER A 122 6.25 -4.44 -9.07
CA SER A 122 5.01 -3.90 -9.62
C SER A 122 4.15 -4.98 -10.26
N PHE A 123 4.73 -5.95 -10.97
CA PHE A 123 3.97 -7.10 -11.48
C PHE A 123 3.35 -7.95 -10.37
N ALA A 124 4.06 -8.17 -9.26
CA ALA A 124 3.52 -8.88 -8.10
C ALA A 124 2.28 -8.17 -7.50
N SER A 125 2.25 -6.83 -7.57
CA SER A 125 1.11 -6.04 -7.08
C SER A 125 -0.22 -6.37 -7.79
N PHE A 126 -0.19 -6.83 -9.04
CA PHE A 126 -1.39 -7.24 -9.77
C PHE A 126 -2.11 -8.37 -9.04
N PHE A 127 -1.37 -9.40 -8.65
CA PHE A 127 -1.89 -10.58 -7.96
C PHE A 127 -2.29 -10.25 -6.52
N MET A 128 -1.44 -9.50 -5.81
CA MET A 128 -1.73 -9.11 -4.43
C MET A 128 -2.98 -8.23 -4.34
N ALA A 129 -3.16 -7.28 -5.26
CA ALA A 129 -4.34 -6.43 -5.30
C ALA A 129 -5.63 -7.22 -5.62
N TYR A 130 -5.54 -8.31 -6.39
CA TYR A 130 -6.67 -9.22 -6.60
C TYR A 130 -7.16 -9.82 -5.29
N ILE A 131 -6.23 -10.29 -4.46
CA ILE A 131 -6.50 -10.93 -3.17
C ILE A 131 -7.01 -9.88 -2.17
N CYS A 132 -6.31 -8.74 -2.07
CA CYS A 132 -6.66 -7.65 -1.15
C CYS A 132 -8.09 -7.13 -1.38
N TRP A 133 -8.64 -7.25 -2.59
CA TRP A 133 -10.00 -6.83 -2.87
C TRP A 133 -11.02 -7.59 -2.00
N TYR A 134 -10.74 -8.83 -1.63
CA TYR A 134 -11.62 -9.63 -0.77
C TYR A 134 -11.54 -9.25 0.72
N ALA A 135 -10.61 -8.37 1.14
CA ALA A 135 -10.50 -7.92 2.53
C ALA A 135 -11.78 -7.26 3.05
N LYS A 136 -12.51 -6.56 2.18
CA LYS A 136 -13.84 -5.96 2.46
C LYS A 136 -15.02 -6.90 2.21
N GLY A 137 -14.78 -8.20 2.04
CA GLY A 137 -15.81 -9.22 1.93
C GLY A 137 -16.38 -9.67 3.28
N GLU A 138 -17.20 -10.72 3.25
CA GLU A 138 -17.76 -11.37 4.43
C GLU A 138 -17.08 -12.71 4.73
N GLY A 139 -17.15 -13.14 5.99
CA GLY A 139 -16.64 -14.42 6.46
C GLY A 139 -15.14 -14.44 6.79
N ILE A 140 -14.68 -15.63 7.18
CA ILE A 140 -13.34 -15.87 7.76
C ILE A 140 -12.22 -15.47 6.81
N ILE A 141 -12.38 -15.70 5.50
CA ILE A 141 -11.36 -15.37 4.50
C ILE A 141 -11.10 -13.87 4.45
N ALA A 142 -12.16 -13.08 4.46
CA ALA A 142 -12.04 -11.63 4.39
C ALA A 142 -11.37 -11.06 5.65
N ILE A 143 -11.70 -11.62 6.83
CA ILE A 143 -11.03 -11.31 8.11
C ILE A 143 -9.54 -11.68 8.06
N LEU A 144 -9.20 -12.85 7.54
CA LEU A 144 -7.79 -13.28 7.42
C LEU A 144 -7.00 -12.34 6.51
N ILE A 145 -7.54 -12.01 5.34
CA ILE A 145 -6.87 -11.11 4.38
C ILE A 145 -6.69 -9.72 4.99
N SER A 146 -7.72 -9.18 5.65
CA SER A 146 -7.64 -7.85 6.26
C SER A 146 -6.68 -7.84 7.45
N ALA A 147 -6.67 -8.88 8.27
CA ALA A 147 -5.70 -9.07 9.35
C ALA A 147 -4.26 -9.17 8.84
N VAL A 148 -4.01 -9.80 7.69
CA VAL A 148 -2.68 -9.81 7.05
C VAL A 148 -2.26 -8.40 6.66
N ILE A 149 -3.12 -7.64 5.99
CA ILE A 149 -2.82 -6.25 5.59
C ILE A 149 -2.52 -5.39 6.82
N LEU A 150 -3.40 -5.42 7.82
CA LEU A 150 -3.22 -4.66 9.06
C LEU A 150 -2.00 -5.12 9.85
N GLY A 151 -1.70 -6.42 9.85
CA GLY A 151 -0.54 -6.98 10.56
C GLY A 151 0.78 -6.55 9.92
N VAL A 152 0.85 -6.51 8.59
CA VAL A 152 2.02 -5.96 7.91
C VAL A 152 2.15 -4.46 8.20
N LEU A 153 1.08 -3.67 8.11
CA LEU A 153 1.13 -2.24 8.46
C LEU A 153 1.51 -2.00 9.93
N PHE A 154 1.00 -2.84 10.84
CA PHE A 154 1.36 -2.80 12.25
C PHE A 154 2.84 -3.10 12.45
N ALA A 155 3.37 -4.11 11.75
CA ALA A 155 4.77 -4.48 11.81
C ALA A 155 5.72 -3.41 11.26
N GLN A 156 5.24 -2.55 10.36
CA GLN A 156 5.96 -1.35 9.93
C GLN A 156 5.90 -0.26 11.01
N ALA A 157 4.77 -0.08 11.69
CA ALA A 157 4.61 1.00 12.68
C ALA A 157 5.29 0.73 14.04
N PHE A 158 5.24 -0.52 14.51
CA PHE A 158 5.67 -0.90 15.86
C PHE A 158 6.62 -2.09 15.81
N CYS A 159 7.75 -2.00 16.49
CA CYS A 159 8.55 -3.17 16.83
C CYS A 159 7.93 -3.88 18.03
N ILE A 160 7.81 -5.21 17.96
CA ILE A 160 7.32 -6.02 19.09
C ILE A 160 8.25 -7.17 19.47
N THR A 161 9.20 -7.53 18.61
CA THR A 161 10.16 -8.63 18.87
C THR A 161 11.40 -8.19 19.64
N GLN A 162 11.80 -6.92 19.58
CA GLN A 162 13.00 -6.36 20.22
C GLN A 162 12.67 -5.33 21.32
N GLY A 163 11.48 -5.43 21.91
CA GLY A 163 10.87 -4.41 22.77
C GLY A 163 9.78 -3.63 22.05
N PHE A 164 8.83 -3.05 22.80
CA PHE A 164 7.73 -2.29 22.23
C PHE A 164 8.16 -0.84 21.96
N TYR A 165 8.41 -0.49 20.71
CA TYR A 165 8.71 0.89 20.30
C TYR A 165 8.16 1.21 18.90
N VAL A 166 7.98 2.50 18.64
CA VAL A 166 7.48 3.04 17.36
C VAL A 166 8.66 3.36 16.46
N PHE A 167 8.62 2.93 15.19
CA PHE A 167 9.66 3.25 14.21
C PHE A 167 9.53 4.70 13.72
N HIS A 168 8.46 5.00 12.97
CA HIS A 168 8.14 6.36 12.56
C HIS A 168 6.69 6.71 12.85
N PHE A 169 6.46 7.94 13.33
CA PHE A 169 5.12 8.42 13.66
C PHE A 169 4.15 8.35 12.46
N MET A 170 4.63 8.62 11.24
CA MET A 170 3.80 8.53 10.04
C MET A 170 3.37 7.09 9.71
N GLU A 171 4.14 6.07 10.10
CA GLU A 171 3.74 4.67 9.94
C GLU A 171 2.59 4.30 10.89
N VAL A 172 2.58 4.87 12.11
CA VAL A 172 1.44 4.74 13.03
C VAL A 172 0.18 5.36 12.41
N ILE A 173 0.29 6.55 11.83
CA ILE A 173 -0.84 7.19 11.11
C ILE A 173 -1.30 6.29 9.95
N THR A 174 -0.35 5.74 9.18
CA THR A 174 -0.63 4.83 8.07
C THR A 174 -1.42 3.61 8.53
N TRP A 175 -1.00 3.01 9.64
CA TRP A 175 -1.67 1.88 10.26
C TRP A 175 -3.07 2.26 10.74
N ILE A 176 -3.24 3.40 11.43
CA ILE A 176 -4.56 3.90 11.87
C ILE A 176 -5.50 4.10 10.68
N ILE A 177 -5.04 4.70 9.58
CA ILE A 177 -5.84 4.87 8.37
C ILE A 177 -6.23 3.49 7.80
N GLY A 178 -5.30 2.54 7.78
CA GLY A 178 -5.57 1.14 7.41
C GLY A 178 -6.68 0.52 8.25
N VAL A 179 -6.61 0.67 9.58
CA VAL A 179 -7.63 0.20 10.53
C VAL A 179 -9.00 0.84 10.23
N ILE A 180 -9.04 2.15 9.99
CA ILE A 180 -10.29 2.86 9.65
C ILE A 180 -10.88 2.33 8.33
N ILE A 181 -10.05 2.13 7.30
CA ILE A 181 -10.50 1.63 5.99
C ILE A 181 -11.07 0.22 6.10
N MET A 182 -10.44 -0.64 6.90
CA MET A 182 -10.80 -2.05 7.06
C MET A 182 -11.81 -2.31 8.17
N CYS A 183 -12.22 -1.28 8.91
CA CYS A 183 -13.09 -1.44 10.08
C CYS A 183 -14.34 -2.27 9.80
N ARG A 184 -14.55 -3.28 10.65
CA ARG A 184 -15.61 -4.30 10.55
C ARG A 184 -16.62 -4.17 11.69
N LYS A 185 -17.62 -5.07 11.69
CA LYS A 185 -18.52 -5.27 12.84
C LYS A 185 -17.70 -5.57 14.10
N PRO A 186 -18.11 -5.12 15.30
CA PRO A 186 -17.25 -5.16 16.51
C PRO A 186 -16.60 -6.51 16.81
N LYS A 187 -17.35 -7.62 16.71
CA LYS A 187 -16.82 -8.97 16.97
C LYS A 187 -15.74 -9.39 15.97
N GLU A 188 -15.98 -9.11 14.68
CA GLU A 188 -15.03 -9.43 13.62
C GLU A 188 -13.81 -8.51 13.66
N PHE A 189 -14.01 -7.25 14.04
CA PHE A 189 -12.95 -6.26 14.20
C PHE A 189 -11.97 -6.63 15.32
N VAL A 190 -12.48 -7.11 16.46
CA VAL A 190 -11.62 -7.61 17.56
C VAL A 190 -10.81 -8.82 17.09
N ALA A 191 -11.43 -9.75 16.36
CA ALA A 191 -10.73 -10.91 15.81
C ALA A 191 -9.67 -10.50 14.77
N GLU A 192 -10.00 -9.56 13.88
CA GLU A 192 -9.09 -8.99 12.89
C GLU A 192 -7.88 -8.32 13.53
N LEU A 193 -8.09 -7.44 14.52
CA LEU A 193 -7.00 -6.77 15.22
C LEU A 193 -6.14 -7.77 16.00
N GLY A 194 -6.75 -8.69 16.75
CA GLY A 194 -6.00 -9.72 17.47
C GLY A 194 -5.14 -10.58 16.55
N LEU A 195 -5.69 -11.00 15.41
CA LEU A 195 -4.95 -11.76 14.40
C LEU A 195 -3.85 -10.92 13.74
N SER A 196 -4.09 -9.63 13.50
CA SER A 196 -3.10 -8.72 12.91
C SER A 196 -1.84 -8.59 13.77
N VAL A 197 -1.97 -8.58 15.11
CA VAL A 197 -0.83 -8.56 16.03
C VAL A 197 -0.02 -9.85 15.95
N ILE A 198 -0.68 -11.00 15.87
CA ILE A 198 -0.01 -12.30 15.67
C ILE A 198 0.76 -12.31 14.35
N ILE A 199 0.14 -11.83 13.27
CA ILE A 199 0.77 -11.76 11.95
C ILE A 199 1.96 -10.79 11.98
N ALA A 200 1.83 -9.65 12.65
CA ALA A 200 2.93 -8.69 12.79
C ALA A 200 4.13 -9.31 13.52
N PHE A 201 3.88 -10.09 14.57
CA PHE A 201 4.92 -10.78 15.31
C PHE A 201 5.65 -11.79 14.42
N LEU A 202 4.90 -12.63 13.72
CA LEU A 202 5.47 -13.61 12.78
C LEU A 202 6.24 -12.94 11.64
N TYR A 203 5.72 -11.84 11.12
CA TYR A 203 6.38 -11.04 10.08
C TYR A 203 7.76 -10.57 10.55
N GLN A 204 7.85 -10.00 11.75
CA GLN A 204 9.10 -9.47 12.30
C GLN A 204 10.13 -10.54 12.67
N LEU A 205 9.71 -11.79 12.90
CA LEU A 205 10.64 -12.91 13.09
C LEU A 205 11.36 -13.31 11.80
N VAL A 206 10.70 -13.15 10.65
CA VAL A 206 11.26 -13.52 9.34
C VAL A 206 11.97 -12.33 8.70
N ILE A 207 11.39 -11.15 8.81
CA ILE A 207 11.88 -9.90 8.23
C ILE A 207 12.01 -8.90 9.38
N PRO A 208 13.19 -8.80 10.03
CA PRO A 208 13.45 -7.67 10.91
C PRO A 208 13.30 -6.37 10.10
N TYR A 209 12.60 -5.39 10.68
CA TYR A 209 12.11 -4.12 10.11
C TYR A 209 12.68 -3.71 8.74
N PHE A 210 11.76 -3.45 7.80
CA PHE A 210 12.07 -3.04 6.43
C PHE A 210 11.59 -1.59 6.21
N GLY A 211 12.32 -0.63 6.78
CA GLY A 211 12.05 0.81 6.60
C GLY A 211 13.32 1.62 6.64
#